data_AF-A0A838K7I0-F1
#
_entry.id   AF-A0A838K7I0-F1
#
_cell.length_a   1.000
_cell.length_b   1.000
_cell.length_c   1.000
_cell.angle_alpha   90.00
_cell.angle_beta   90.00
_cell.angle_gamma   90.00
#
_symmetry.space_group_name_H-M   'P 1'
#
loop_
_entity.id
_entity.type
_entity.pdbx_description
1 polymer ?
#
loop_
_entity_poly.entity_id
_entity_poly.type
_entity_poly.pdbx_seq_one_letter_code
_entity_poly.pdbx_strand_id
1 'polypeptide(L)' 'MSAPLNAGGVGLNELDTTFGPRAVFAQRPPRINSSPEEGGQYVGEVAIDAQSKALTVRLRDIAGTVLWTQSLAAERQ' A
#
# COMPACT_ATOMS: atom_id res chain seq x y z
N MET A 1 -1.73 2.95 -5.67
CA MET A 1 -1.09 1.64 -5.91
C MET A 1 0.34 1.72 -5.42
N SER A 2 0.88 0.70 -4.75
CA SER A 2 2.33 0.63 -4.48
C SER A 2 3.03 0.27 -5.78
N ALA A 3 3.68 1.24 -6.40
CA ALA A 3 4.51 1.05 -7.58
C ALA A 3 5.99 0.92 -7.13
N PRO A 4 6.91 0.51 -8.02
CA PRO A 4 8.34 0.58 -7.72
C PRO A 4 8.72 1.98 -7.21
N LEU A 5 9.69 2.03 -6.28
CA LEU A 5 10.18 3.28 -5.74
C LEU A 5 10.64 4.19 -6.90
N ASN A 6 10.23 5.46 -6.85
CA ASN A 6 10.42 6.51 -7.85
C ASN A 6 9.58 6.41 -9.13
N ALA A 7 8.52 5.59 -9.16
CA ALA A 7 7.57 5.63 -10.26
C ALA A 7 6.71 6.91 -10.22
N GLY A 8 6.45 7.51 -11.39
CA GLY A 8 5.54 8.65 -11.53
C GLY A 8 4.09 8.28 -11.21
N GLY A 9 3.32 9.26 -10.70
CA GLY A 9 1.92 9.05 -10.30
C GLY A 9 1.00 8.75 -11.50
N VAL A 10 0.37 7.58 -11.48
CA VAL A 10 -0.72 7.18 -12.41
C VAL A 10 -2.08 7.56 -11.83
N GLY A 11 -3.01 8.00 -12.69
CA GLY A 11 -4.38 8.35 -12.26
C GLY A 11 -5.13 7.14 -11.69
N LEU A 12 -5.89 7.35 -10.62
CA LEU A 12 -6.77 6.30 -10.08
C LEU A 12 -8.06 6.23 -10.91
N ASN A 13 -8.33 5.08 -11.52
CA ASN A 13 -9.65 4.76 -12.04
C ASN A 13 -10.66 4.63 -10.88
N GLU A 14 -11.92 4.98 -11.12
CA GLU A 14 -13.00 4.67 -10.17
C GLU A 14 -13.15 3.15 -10.02
N LEU A 15 -13.38 2.70 -8.78
CA LEU A 15 -13.59 1.29 -8.49
C LEU A 15 -14.99 0.86 -8.96
N ASP A 16 -15.05 -0.13 -9.84
CA ASP A 16 -16.29 -0.84 -10.16
C ASP A 16 -16.71 -1.67 -8.94
N THR A 17 -17.88 -1.38 -8.37
CA THR A 17 -18.36 -2.03 -7.14
C THR A 17 -19.07 -3.36 -7.35
N THR A 18 -19.19 -3.86 -8.59
CA THR A 18 -20.01 -5.04 -8.94
C THR A 18 -19.62 -6.31 -8.15
N PHE A 19 -18.35 -6.45 -7.77
CA PHE A 19 -17.84 -7.59 -6.99
C PHE A 19 -17.38 -7.22 -5.56
N GLY A 20 -17.85 -6.09 -5.04
CA GLY A 20 -17.49 -5.59 -3.71
C GLY A 20 -16.02 -5.24 -3.47
N PRO A 21 -15.19 -4.86 -4.47
CA PRO A 21 -13.82 -4.46 -4.18
C PRO A 21 -13.81 -3.22 -3.28
N ARG A 22 -12.97 -3.25 -2.25
CA ARG A 22 -12.83 -2.15 -1.29
C ARG A 22 -11.45 -1.52 -1.43
N ALA A 23 -11.40 -0.23 -1.75
CA ALA A 23 -10.18 0.55 -1.54
C ALA A 23 -9.91 0.65 -0.04
N VAL A 24 -8.93 -0.11 0.46
CA VAL A 24 -8.45 0.03 1.84
C VAL A 24 -7.46 1.19 1.99
N PHE A 25 -6.86 1.63 0.88
CA PHE A 25 -6.06 2.85 0.78
C PHE A 25 -6.15 3.41 -0.64
N ALA A 26 -6.46 4.69 -0.77
CA ALA A 26 -6.48 5.39 -2.05
C ALA A 26 -5.87 6.78 -1.86
N GLN A 27 -4.81 7.08 -2.61
CA GLN A 27 -4.25 8.41 -2.68
C GLN A 27 -4.00 8.76 -4.15
N ARG A 28 -4.56 9.90 -4.57
CA ARG A 28 -4.36 10.45 -5.91
C ARG A 28 -3.15 11.39 -5.90
N PRO A 29 -2.27 11.33 -6.91
CA PRO A 29 -1.31 12.40 -7.12
C PRO A 29 -2.08 13.70 -7.43
N PRO A 30 -1.57 14.88 -7.02
CA PRO A 30 -2.23 16.15 -7.28
C PRO A 30 -2.36 16.44 -8.79
N ARG A 31 -1.45 15.90 -9.61
CA ARG A 31 -1.49 15.91 -11.08
C ARG A 31 -0.89 14.64 -11.68
N ILE A 32 -1.34 14.26 -12.87
CA ILE A 32 -0.72 13.15 -13.63
C ILE A 32 0.74 13.51 -13.90
N ASN A 33 1.65 12.53 -13.77
CA ASN A 33 3.10 12.74 -13.87
C ASN A 33 3.66 13.73 -12.83
N SER A 34 3.05 13.81 -11.64
CA SER A 34 3.69 14.47 -10.50
C SER A 34 5.08 13.88 -10.28
N SER A 35 6.06 14.73 -9.99
CA SER A 35 7.41 14.26 -9.72
C SER A 35 7.41 13.36 -8.49
N PRO A 36 8.20 12.28 -8.47
CA PRO A 36 8.38 11.46 -7.27
C PRO A 36 8.80 12.27 -6.03
N GLU A 37 9.48 13.41 -6.20
CA GLU A 37 9.89 14.31 -5.11
C GLU A 37 8.71 15.04 -4.45
N GLU A 38 7.55 15.10 -5.11
CA GLU A 38 6.33 15.72 -4.61
C GLU A 38 5.51 14.76 -3.71
N GLY A 39 6.10 13.62 -3.33
CA GLY A 39 5.46 12.59 -2.54
C GLY A 39 4.61 11.64 -3.40
N GLY A 40 3.66 10.94 -2.76
CA GLY A 40 2.80 9.99 -3.47
C GLY A 40 3.46 8.67 -3.86
N GLN A 41 4.69 8.41 -3.38
CA GLN A 41 5.33 7.11 -3.52
C GLN A 41 5.07 6.28 -2.27
N TYR A 42 4.71 5.01 -2.48
CA TYR A 42 4.38 4.09 -1.39
C TYR A 42 5.02 2.74 -1.60
N VAL A 43 5.59 2.19 -0.54
CA VAL A 43 6.21 0.85 -0.53
C VAL A 43 5.43 -0.10 0.36
N GLY A 44 5.23 -1.32 -0.13
CA GLY A 44 4.70 -2.42 0.66
C GLY A 44 5.81 -3.14 1.40
N GLU A 45 5.67 -3.31 2.71
CA GLU A 45 6.55 -4.11 3.56
C GLU A 45 5.78 -5.33 4.05
N VAL A 46 6.42 -6.51 4.00
CA VAL A 46 5.92 -7.74 4.60
C VAL A 46 6.92 -8.24 5.63
N ALA A 47 6.45 -8.47 6.85
CA ALA A 47 7.23 -9.03 7.95
C ALA A 47 6.56 -10.31 8.45
N ILE A 48 7.36 -11.36 8.69
CA ILE A 48 6.90 -12.61 9.29
C ILE A 48 7.61 -12.77 10.63
N ASP A 49 6.83 -12.87 11.71
CA ASP A 49 7.38 -13.15 13.03
C ASP A 49 7.81 -14.62 13.14
N ALA A 50 9.03 -14.88 13.57
CA ALA A 50 9.61 -16.22 13.51
C ALA A 50 8.98 -17.19 14.52
N GLN A 51 8.45 -16.68 15.64
CA GLN A 51 7.91 -17.46 16.75
C GLN A 51 6.42 -17.74 16.53
N SER A 52 5.63 -16.69 16.36
CA SER A 52 4.18 -16.75 16.18
C SER A 52 3.74 -17.10 14.76
N LYS A 53 4.65 -16.97 13.78
CA LYS A 53 4.36 -17.12 12.35
C LYS A 53 3.34 -16.11 11.82
N ALA A 54 3.08 -15.03 12.56
CA ALA A 54 2.18 -13.97 12.12
C ALA A 54 2.80 -13.21 10.94
N LEU A 55 2.00 -13.01 9.88
CA LEU A 55 2.37 -12.21 8.71
C LEU A 55 1.76 -10.82 8.87
N THR A 56 2.60 -9.79 8.87
CA THR A 56 2.17 -8.38 8.93
C THR A 56 2.54 -7.67 7.63
N VAL A 57 1.54 -7.09 6.99
CA VAL A 57 1.69 -6.22 5.82
C VAL A 57 1.58 -4.76 6.27
N ARG A 58 2.47 -3.91 5.76
CA ARG A 58 2.43 -2.46 5.97
C ARG A 58 2.53 -1.74 4.62
N LEU A 59 1.77 -0.67 4.49
CA LEU A 59 1.98 0.33 3.45
C LEU A 59 2.66 1.54 4.07
N ARG A 60 3.80 1.97 3.51
CA ARG A 60 4.55 3.12 4.00
C ARG A 60 4.72 4.21 2.95
N ASP A 61 4.83 5.46 3.40
CA ASP A 61 5.37 6.54 2.57
C ASP A 61 6.90 6.53 2.54
N ILE A 62 7.49 7.45 1.76
CA ILE A 62 8.95 7.61 1.64
C ILE A 62 9.62 8.12 2.92
N ALA A 63 8.88 8.74 3.84
CA ALA A 63 9.38 9.16 5.14
C ALA A 63 9.38 8.01 6.16
N GLY A 64 8.86 6.83 5.78
CA GLY A 64 8.77 5.64 6.61
C GLY A 64 7.50 5.56 7.46
N THR A 65 6.60 6.54 7.35
CA THR A 65 5.31 6.56 8.05
C THR A 65 4.48 5.37 7.61
N VAL A 66 3.91 4.61 8.56
CA VAL A 66 2.97 3.53 8.26
C VAL A 66 1.60 4.15 8.01
N LEU A 67 1.11 4.05 6.78
CA LEU A 67 -0.18 4.57 6.36
C LEU A 67 -1.30 3.55 6.55
N TRP A 68 -0.96 2.27 6.46
CA TRP A 68 -1.90 1.17 6.66
C TRP A 68 -1.15 -0.08 7.13
N THR A 69 -1.80 -0.90 7.95
CA THR A 69 -1.27 -2.18 8.40
C THR A 69 -2.36 -3.23 8.56
N GLN A 70 -2.01 -4.48 8.26
CA GLN A 70 -2.84 -5.65 8.55
C GLN A 70 -1.96 -6.81 8.98
N SER A 71 -2.39 -7.53 10.00
CA SER A 71 -1.72 -8.72 10.50
C SER A 71 -2.65 -9.93 10.36
N LEU A 72 -2.10 -11.02 9.83
CA LEU A 72 -2.74 -12.32 9.76
C LEU A 72 -2.04 -13.23 10.77
N ALA A 73 -2.81 -13.73 11.74
CA ALA A 73 -2.33 -14.74 12.66
C ALA A 73 -2.11 -16.06 11.92
N ALA A 74 -1.17 -16.86 12.40
CA ALA A 74 -0.98 -18.20 11.88
C ALA A 74 -2.21 -19.06 12.17
N GLU A 75 -2.73 -19.75 11.15
CA GLU A 75 -3.79 -20.74 11.34
C GLU A 75 -3.22 -21.96 12.06
N ARG A 76 -3.96 -22.45 13.07
CA ARG A 76 -3.67 -23.75 13.66
C ARG A 76 -4.28 -24.81 12.75
N GLN A 77 -3.43 -25.66 12.17
CA GLN A 77 -3.86 -26.88 11.50
C GLN A 77 -4.31 -27.93 12.52
#